data_AF-T1A6E8-F1
#
_entry.id   AF-T1A6E8-F1
#
_cell.length_a   1.000
_cell.length_b   1.000
_cell.length_c   1.000
_cell.angle_alpha   90.00
_cell.angle_beta   90.00
_cell.angle_gamma   90.00
#
_symmetry.space_group_name_H-M   'P 1'
#
loop_
_entity.id
_entity.type
_entity.pdbx_description
1 polymer ?
#
loop_
_entity_poly.entity_id
_entity_poly.type
_entity_poly.pdbx_seq_one_letter_code
_entity_poly.pdbx_strand_id
1 'polypeptide(L)' 'MDLRFRRPAMLDDEIDATLRVVARKAAALEFAQTLVRVADAVTLVEATVRVACVSATDFRPVPIPRNLLTEPTIQP' A
#
# COMPACT_ATOMS: atom_id res chain seq x y z
N MET A 1 11.52 -3.71 -2.35
CA MET A 1 10.71 -3.15 -1.26
C MET A 1 11.66 -2.30 -0.43
N ASP A 2 11.35 -1.02 -0.22
CA ASP A 2 12.16 -0.08 0.58
C ASP A 2 11.35 0.30 1.81
N LEU A 3 11.90 0.13 3.02
CA LEU A 3 11.26 0.52 4.28
C LEU A 3 12.20 1.40 5.09
N ARG A 4 11.64 2.46 5.67
CA ARG A 4 12.33 3.39 6.55
C ARG A 4 11.62 3.42 7.89
N PHE A 5 12.16 2.67 8.84
CA PHE A 5 11.68 2.68 10.22
C PHE A 5 12.17 3.95 10.92
N ARG A 6 11.25 4.80 11.36
CA ARG A 6 11.54 6.09 12.02
C ARG A 6 11.43 5.97 13.53
N ARG A 7 10.41 5.25 14.01
CA ARG A 7 10.11 5.00 15.42
C ARG A 7 9.47 3.62 15.57
N PRO A 8 9.70 2.92 16.71
CA PRO A 8 9.02 1.67 16.99
C PRO A 8 7.53 1.92 17.29
N ALA A 9 6.68 0.94 16.98
CA ALA A 9 5.39 0.77 17.65
C ALA A 9 5.61 -0.04 18.94
N MET A 10 4.73 0.15 19.90
CA MET A 10 4.60 -0.67 21.10
C MET A 10 3.36 -1.57 20.96
N LEU A 11 3.28 -2.59 21.82
CA LEU A 11 2.06 -3.39 21.93
C LEU A 11 0.88 -2.46 22.24
N ASP A 12 -0.27 -2.75 21.63
CA ASP A 12 -1.53 -2.00 21.76
C ASP A 12 -1.54 -0.59 21.15
N ASP A 13 -0.50 -0.18 20.42
CA ASP A 13 -0.60 1.01 19.57
C ASP A 13 -1.59 0.76 18.42
N GLU A 14 -2.57 1.65 18.29
CA GLU A 14 -3.36 1.74 17.07
C GLU A 14 -2.53 2.41 15.97
N ILE A 15 -2.48 1.77 14.79
CA ILE A 15 -1.66 2.19 13.65
C ILE A 15 -2.55 2.39 12.43
N ASP A 16 -2.55 3.61 11.91
CA ASP A 16 -3.12 3.93 10.60
C ASP A 16 -2.10 3.63 9.50
N ALA A 17 -2.46 2.70 8.61
CA ALA A 17 -1.67 2.37 7.44
C ALA A 17 -2.33 2.98 6.19
N THR A 18 -1.73 4.03 5.66
CA THR A 18 -2.22 4.71 4.46
C THR A 18 -1.27 4.50 3.29
N LEU A 19 -1.81 4.57 2.08
CA LEU A 19 -1.05 4.44 0.85
C LEU A 19 -1.55 5.41 -0.21
N ARG A 20 -0.66 5.81 -1.11
CA ARG A 20 -1.01 6.51 -2.35
C ARG A 20 -0.32 5.85 -3.52
N VAL A 21 -1.00 5.74 -4.65
CA VAL A 21 -0.41 5.29 -5.92
C VAL A 21 0.59 6.34 -6.38
N VAL A 22 1.84 5.96 -6.61
CA VAL A 22 2.89 6.85 -7.15
C VAL A 22 3.25 6.51 -8.59
N ALA A 23 3.07 5.26 -9.01
CA ALA A 23 3.24 4.86 -10.40
C ALA A 23 2.34 3.68 -10.77
N ARG A 24 1.96 3.61 -12.05
CA ARG A 24 1.16 2.53 -12.62
C ARG A 24 1.82 1.98 -13.88
N LYS A 25 1.93 0.66 -13.95
CA LYS A 25 2.33 -0.12 -15.14
C LYS A 25 1.21 -1.08 -15.50
N ALA A 26 1.32 -1.75 -16.65
CA ALA A 26 0.28 -2.68 -17.12
C ALA A 26 -0.07 -3.75 -16.07
N ALA A 27 0.93 -4.40 -15.49
CA ALA A 27 0.78 -5.50 -14.53
C ALA A 27 1.31 -5.16 -13.12
N ALA A 28 1.58 -3.89 -12.80
CA ALA A 28 2.11 -3.52 -11.50
C ALA A 28 1.73 -2.11 -11.05
N LEU A 29 1.57 -1.93 -9.73
CA LEU A 29 1.38 -0.65 -9.04
C LEU A 29 2.55 -0.41 -8.11
N GLU A 30 2.95 0.85 -8.00
CA GLU A 30 3.89 1.32 -7.01
C GLU A 30 3.17 2.27 -6.06
N PHE A 31 3.34 2.04 -4.76
CA PHE A 31 2.71 2.78 -3.69
C PHE A 31 3.78 3.41 -2.80
N ALA A 32 3.55 4.66 -2.42
CA ALA A 32 4.16 5.23 -1.24
C ALA A 32 3.22 4.98 -0.06
N GLN A 33 3.71 4.27 0.95
CA GLN A 33 2.97 3.88 2.14
C GLN A 33 3.51 4.62 3.36
N THR A 34 2.61 5.03 4.24
CA THR A 34 2.95 5.68 5.51
C THR A 34 2.16 5.02 6.63
N LEU A 35 2.87 4.58 7.68
CA LEU A 35 2.28 4.04 8.90
C LEU A 35 2.42 5.08 10.01
N VAL A 36 1.31 5.43 10.63
CA VAL A 36 1.21 6.47 11.65
C VAL A 36 0.58 5.88 12.91
N ARG A 37 1.12 6.19 14.08
CA ARG A 37 0.46 5.89 15.36
C ARG A 37 -0.70 6.86 15.55
N VAL A 38 -1.90 6.34 15.79
CA VAL A 38 -3.12 7.17 15.86
C VAL A 38 -3.09 8.13 17.05
N ALA A 39 -2.59 7.67 18.20
CA ALA A 39 -2.62 8.41 19.46
C ALA A 39 -1.91 9.78 19.41
N ASP A 40 -0.86 9.92 18.60
CA ASP A 40 0.00 11.12 18.56
C ASP A 40 0.39 11.55 17.13
N ALA A 41 -0.18 10.91 16.11
CA ALA A 41 0.11 11.15 14.69
C ALA A 41 1.60 10.99 14.31
N VAL A 42 2.40 10.29 15.12
CA VAL A 42 3.82 10.08 14.82
C VAL A 42 3.98 9.08 13.67
N THR A 43 4.73 9.47 12.64
CA THR A 43 5.11 8.55 11.57
C THR A 43 6.10 7.50 12.09
N LEU A 44 5.69 6.24 12.01
CA LEU A 44 6.48 5.09 12.44
C LEU A 44 7.31 4.54 11.29
N VAL A 45 6.70 4.39 10.12
CA VAL A 45 7.33 3.80 8.93
C VAL A 45 6.92 4.54 7.67
N GLU A 46 7.87 4.78 6.79
CA GLU A 46 7.62 5.14 5.39
C GLU A 46 8.14 4.00 4.51
N ALA A 47 7.38 3.63 3.48
CA ALA A 47 7.77 2.54 2.60
C ALA A 47 7.40 2.80 1.14
N THR A 48 8.20 2.23 0.24
CA THR A 48 7.84 2.08 -1.18
C THR A 48 7.52 0.61 -1.45
N VAL A 49 6.25 0.36 -1.79
CA VAL A 49 5.70 -0.98 -2.01
C VAL A 49 5.34 -1.13 -3.47
N ARG A 50 5.81 -2.21 -4.09
CA ARG A 50 5.45 -2.57 -5.47
C ARG A 50 4.63 -3.84 -5.46
N VAL A 51 3.44 -3.77 -6.04
CA VAL A 51 2.50 -4.90 -6.16
C VAL A 51 2.37 -5.27 -7.63
N ALA A 52 2.42 -6.55 -7.94
CA ALA A 52 2.19 -7.08 -9.29
C ALA A 52 0.84 -7.80 -9.36
N CYS A 53 0.14 -7.66 -10.48
CA CYS A 53 -1.03 -8.46 -10.81
C CYS A 53 -0.57 -9.71 -11.57
N VAL A 54 -0.94 -10.87 -11.05
CA VAL A 54 -0.56 -12.18 -11.60
C VAL A 54 -1.78 -13.05 -11.78
N SER A 55 -1.77 -13.91 -12.78
CA SER A 55 -2.77 -14.95 -12.97
C SER A 55 -2.74 -15.93 -11.80
N ALA A 56 -3.92 -16.25 -11.25
CA ALA A 56 -4.03 -17.18 -10.13
C ALA A 56 -3.71 -18.64 -10.51
N THR A 57 -3.74 -18.96 -11.81
CA THR A 57 -3.53 -20.33 -12.30
C THR A 57 -2.05 -20.64 -12.54
N ASP A 58 -1.29 -19.69 -13.05
CA ASP A 58 0.09 -19.90 -13.52
C ASP A 58 1.09 -18.84 -13.06
N PHE A 59 0.67 -17.89 -12.21
CA PHE A 59 1.48 -16.79 -11.66
C PHE A 59 2.16 -15.89 -12.70
N ARG A 60 1.74 -15.95 -13.96
CA ARG A 60 2.27 -15.05 -15.00
C ARG A 60 1.75 -13.63 -14.79
N PRO A 61 2.55 -12.58 -15.08
CA PRO A 61 2.07 -11.20 -15.02
C PRO A 61 0.89 -10.99 -15.96
N VAL A 62 -0.19 -10.38 -15.46
CA VAL A 62 -1.38 -10.04 -16.25
C VAL A 62 -1.75 -8.56 -16.06
N PRO A 63 -2.42 -7.93 -17.04
CA PRO A 63 -2.88 -6.56 -16.88
C PRO A 63 -3.78 -6.40 -15.65
N ILE A 64 -3.57 -5.31 -14.90
CA ILE A 64 -4.41 -4.98 -13.74
C ILE A 64 -5.85 -4.76 -14.21
N PRO A 65 -6.84 -5.41 -13.57
CA PRO A 65 -8.26 -5.19 -13.85
C PRO A 65 -8.64 -3.71 -13.78
N ARG A 66 -9.34 -3.21 -14.80
CA ARG A 66 -9.67 -1.77 -14.92
C ARG A 66 -10.50 -1.23 -13.75
N ASN A 67 -11.37 -2.05 -13.18
CA ASN A 67 -12.21 -1.70 -12.03
C ASN A 67 -11.41 -1.43 -10.74
N LEU A 68 -10.19 -1.94 -10.63
CA LEU A 68 -9.29 -1.65 -9.50
C LEU A 68 -8.53 -0.32 -9.68
N LEU A 69 -8.60 0.28 -10.87
CA LEU A 69 -7.93 1.54 -11.20
C LEU A 69 -8.89 2.74 -11.16
N THR A 70 -10.18 2.48 -11.01
CA THR A 70 -11.21 3.46 -10.72
C THR A 70 -11.35 3.61 -9.21
N GLU A 71 -11.54 4.84 -8.73
CA GLU A 71 -11.79 5.10 -7.31
C GLU A 71 -12.95 4.23 -6.84
N PRO A 72 -12.75 3.37 -5.82
CA PRO A 72 -13.85 2.59 -5.29
C PRO A 72 -14.88 3.58 -4.74
N THR A 73 -16.10 3.55 -5.27
CA THR A 73 -17.24 4.15 -4.59
C THR A 73 -17.44 3.36 -3.31
N ILE A 74 -16.77 3.76 -2.24
CA ILE A 74 -17.06 3.27 -0.90
C ILE A 74 -18.40 3.93 -0.54
N GLN A 75 -19.49 3.20 -0.79
CA GLN A 75 -20.79 3.61 -0.25
C GLN A 75 -20.72 3.49 1.28
N PRO A 76 -21.23 4.51 2.01
CA PRO A 76 -21.24 4.52 3.47
C PRO A 76 -22.08 3.38 4.05
#